data_AF-A0A7X8QX91-F1
#
_entry.id   AF-A0A7X8QX91-F1
#
_cell.length_a   1.000
_cell.length_b   1.000
_cell.length_c   1.000
_cell.angle_alpha   90.00
_cell.angle_beta   90.00
_cell.angle_gamma   90.00
#
_symmetry.space_group_name_H-M   'P 1'
#
loop_
_entity.id
_entity.type
_entity.pdbx_description
1 polymer ?
#
loop_
_entity_poly.entity_id
_entity_poly.type
_entity_poly.pdbx_seq_one_letter_code
_entity_poly.pdbx_strand_id
1 'polypeptide(L)'
;MKLKDLSVQKKILISMIGLFVITAATGAVSLVKTAQVFRLNGETAVVTANQQFMLEKLSDHLLWVKTVQDYYLSDEKQLKIQTDPHKCKFGEWYYQYMGSPEFRKLPQALQRQFTELEEPHMRLHAGATQIIKRVAAGQDKKAVVREELVREIEPAA
;
A
#
# COMPACT_ATOMS: atom_id res chain seq x y z
N MET A 1 10.89 38.97 47.79
CA MET A 1 12.31 38.91 48.20
C MET A 1 13.17 39.08 46.95
N LYS A 2 14.01 40.12 46.85
CA LYS A 2 14.77 40.40 45.62
C LYS A 2 15.97 39.43 45.53
N LEU A 3 16.21 38.85 44.34
CA LEU A 3 17.31 37.89 44.09
C LEU A 3 18.70 38.45 44.44
N LYS A 4 18.82 39.78 44.56
CA LYS A 4 20.08 40.50 44.80
C LYS A 4 20.60 40.31 46.23
N ASP A 5 19.70 40.11 47.20
CA ASP A 5 20.01 40.06 48.64
C ASP A 5 20.43 38.67 49.14
N LEU A 6 20.57 37.70 48.23
CA LEU A 6 20.92 36.31 48.54
C LEU A 6 22.44 36.08 48.47
N SER A 7 22.97 35.24 49.39
CA SER A 7 24.37 34.80 49.34
C SER A 7 24.66 34.02 48.06
N VAL A 8 25.92 34.03 47.62
CA VAL A 8 26.37 33.38 46.38
C VAL A 8 25.99 31.89 46.35
N GLN A 9 26.10 31.19 47.48
CA GLN A 9 25.71 29.79 47.61
C GLN A 9 24.22 29.56 47.29
N LYS A 10 23.33 30.44 47.79
CA LYS A 10 21.88 30.33 47.52
C LYS A 10 21.56 30.61 46.04
N LYS A 11 22.30 31.53 45.40
CA LYS A 11 22.12 31.83 43.97
C LYS A 11 22.51 30.64 43.09
N ILE A 12 23.65 29.99 43.37
CA ILE A 12 24.09 28.79 42.67
C ILE A 12 23.07 27.66 42.87
N LEU A 13 22.65 27.39 44.11
CA LEU A 13 21.66 26.36 44.40
C LEU A 13 20.32 26.57 43.66
N ILE A 14 19.82 27.81 43.60
CA ILE A 14 18.60 28.15 42.86
C ILE A 14 18.78 27.88 41.36
N SER A 15 19.94 28.21 40.77
CA SER A 15 20.20 27.93 39.35
C SER A 15 20.29 26.43 39.04
N MET A 16 20.90 25.64 39.92
CA MET A 16 20.97 24.18 39.77
C MET A 16 19.59 23.53 39.87
N ILE A 17 18.77 23.97 40.83
CA ILE A 17 17.37 23.51 40.96
C ILE A 17 16.58 23.93 39.72
N GLY A 18 16.76 25.15 39.23
CA GLY A 18 16.10 25.64 38.01
C GLY A 18 16.44 24.78 36.78
N LEU A 19 17.72 24.47 36.57
CA LEU A 19 18.17 23.60 35.47
C LEU A 19 17.62 22.17 35.60
N PHE A 20 17.61 21.64 36.83
CA PHE A 20 17.06 20.31 37.11
C PHE A 20 15.55 20.26 36.81
N VAL A 21 14.80 21.28 37.23
CA VAL A 21 13.36 21.40 36.97
C VAL A 21 13.08 21.48 35.47
N ILE A 22 13.86 22.26 34.72
CA ILE A 22 13.69 22.38 33.26
C ILE A 22 13.95 21.02 32.59
N THR A 23 15.03 20.33 32.96
CA THR A 23 15.35 19.00 32.42
C THR A 23 14.29 17.95 32.80
N ALA A 24 13.77 18.00 34.02
CA ALA A 24 12.70 17.11 34.45
C ALA A 24 11.39 17.38 33.70
N ALA A 25 11.07 18.66 33.44
CA ALA A 25 9.90 19.04 32.68
C ALA A 25 9.98 18.60 31.21
N THR A 26 11.13 18.78 30.55
CA THR A 26 11.32 18.30 29.17
C THR A 26 11.29 16.76 29.10
N GLY A 27 11.82 16.07 30.12
CA GLY A 27 11.71 14.61 30.26
C GLY A 27 10.25 14.16 30.40
N ALA A 28 9.46 14.80 31.26
CA ALA A 28 8.04 14.48 31.44
C ALA A 28 7.23 14.72 30.16
N VAL A 29 7.45 15.84 29.47
CA VAL A 29 6.82 16.11 28.16
C VAL A 29 7.24 15.06 27.14
N SER A 30 8.51 14.66 27.13
CA SER A 30 9.02 13.62 26.22
C SER A 30 8.34 12.26 26.47
N LEU A 31 8.11 11.88 27.72
CA LEU A 31 7.39 10.64 28.07
C LEU A 31 5.94 10.67 27.57
N VAL A 32 5.24 11.79 27.77
CA VAL A 32 3.85 11.96 27.28
C VAL A 32 3.80 11.95 25.76
N LYS A 33 4.72 12.64 25.08
CA LYS A 33 4.78 12.67 23.61
C LYS A 33 5.13 11.32 23.03
N THR A 34 6.05 10.60 23.65
CA THR A 34 6.42 9.23 23.26
C THR A 34 5.20 8.31 23.39
N ALA A 35 4.49 8.37 24.53
CA ALA A 35 3.26 7.60 24.72
C ALA A 35 2.15 7.96 23.71
N GLN A 36 2.01 9.25 23.37
CA GLN A 36 1.07 9.71 22.34
C GLN A 36 1.44 9.16 20.95
N VAL A 37 2.72 9.19 20.59
CA VAL A 37 3.23 8.63 19.33
C VAL A 37 3.03 7.11 19.27
N PHE A 38 3.27 6.37 20.36
CA PHE A 38 3.00 4.93 20.39
C PHE A 38 1.50 4.60 20.22
N ARG A 39 0.60 5.41 20.78
CA ARG A 39 -0.85 5.24 20.58
C ARG A 39 -1.28 5.52 19.13
N LEU A 40 -0.74 6.56 18.52
CA LEU A 40 -0.96 6.87 17.09
C LEU A 40 -0.36 5.78 16.19
N ASN A 41 0.81 5.25 16.55
CA ASN A 41 1.47 4.20 15.76
C ASN A 41 0.65 2.90 15.73
N GLY A 42 -0.09 2.59 16.80
CA GLY A 42 -1.03 1.46 16.82
C GLY A 42 -2.13 1.57 15.75
N GLU A 43 -2.56 2.78 15.42
CA GLU A 43 -3.50 3.04 14.33
C GLU A 43 -2.80 2.98 12.95
N THR A 44 -1.53 3.41 12.85
CA THR A 44 -0.75 3.30 11.60
C THR A 44 -0.33 1.86 11.26
N ALA A 45 -0.35 0.93 12.22
CA ALA A 45 -0.03 -0.47 11.96
C ALA A 45 -0.96 -1.07 10.87
N VAL A 46 -2.23 -0.64 10.83
CA VAL A 46 -3.19 -1.02 9.78
C VAL A 46 -2.78 -0.44 8.42
N VAL A 47 -2.29 0.80 8.39
CA VAL A 47 -1.80 1.45 7.16
C VAL A 47 -0.57 0.71 6.61
N THR A 48 0.39 0.38 7.48
CA THR A 48 1.61 -0.36 7.09
C THR A 48 1.28 -1.79 6.65
N ALA A 49 0.33 -2.47 7.32
CA ALA A 49 -0.14 -3.79 6.92
C ALA A 49 -0.81 -3.76 5.54
N ASN A 50 -1.65 -2.75 5.27
CA ASN A 50 -2.26 -2.54 3.96
C ASN A 50 -1.21 -2.23 2.89
N GLN A 51 -0.19 -1.42 3.19
CA GLN A 51 0.91 -1.16 2.27
C GLN A 51 1.68 -2.43 1.89
N GLN A 52 2.04 -3.25 2.89
CA GLN A 52 2.74 -4.51 2.64
C GLN A 52 1.88 -5.49 1.84
N PHE A 53 0.59 -5.58 2.16
CA PHE A 53 -0.36 -6.37 1.39
C PHE A 53 -0.46 -5.90 -0.07
N MET A 54 -0.58 -4.59 -0.32
CA MET A 54 -0.66 -4.03 -1.67
C MET A 54 0.62 -4.29 -2.48
N LEU A 55 1.79 -4.18 -1.84
CA LEU A 55 3.07 -4.52 -2.47
C LEU A 55 3.14 -6.01 -2.83
N GLU A 56 2.68 -6.90 -1.94
CA GLU A 56 2.62 -8.34 -2.22
C GLU A 56 1.69 -8.64 -3.39
N LYS A 57 0.49 -8.03 -3.44
CA LYS A 57 -0.43 -8.23 -4.56
C LYS A 57 0.08 -7.65 -5.87
N LEU A 58 0.81 -6.53 -5.84
CA LEU A 58 1.49 -6.02 -7.04
C LEU A 58 2.54 -7.03 -7.52
N SER A 59 3.32 -7.61 -6.60
CA SER A 59 4.28 -8.67 -6.93
C SER A 59 3.60 -9.91 -7.53
N ASP A 60 2.45 -10.33 -7.00
CA ASP A 60 1.65 -11.43 -7.55
C ASP A 60 1.25 -11.14 -9.02
N HIS A 61 0.79 -9.92 -9.32
CA HIS A 61 0.45 -9.53 -10.68
C HIS A 61 1.67 -9.40 -11.60
N LEU A 62 2.82 -8.92 -11.11
CA LEU A 62 4.05 -8.90 -11.90
C LEU A 62 4.48 -10.31 -12.30
N LEU A 63 4.34 -11.29 -11.40
CA LEU A 63 4.60 -12.69 -11.71
C LEU A 63 3.57 -13.26 -12.70
N TRP A 64 2.30 -12.87 -12.57
CA TRP A 64 1.25 -13.23 -13.53
C TRP A 64 1.57 -12.69 -14.93
N VAL A 65 1.97 -11.42 -15.05
CA VAL A 65 2.37 -10.81 -16.35
C VAL A 65 3.62 -11.50 -16.90
N LYS A 66 4.58 -11.84 -16.03
CA LYS A 66 5.74 -12.65 -16.42
C LYS A 66 5.31 -13.98 -17.05
N THR A 67 4.28 -14.64 -16.51
CA THR A 67 3.76 -15.89 -17.09
C THR A 67 3.23 -15.68 -18.52
N VAL A 68 2.57 -14.54 -18.79
CA VAL A 68 2.14 -14.16 -20.14
C VAL A 68 3.35 -13.92 -21.06
N GLN A 69 4.41 -13.27 -20.57
CA GLN A 69 5.65 -13.05 -21.32
C GLN A 69 6.39 -14.36 -21.62
N ASP A 70 6.48 -15.27 -20.64
CA ASP A 70 7.09 -16.59 -20.83
C ASP A 70 6.29 -17.41 -21.86
N TYR A 71 4.95 -17.32 -21.84
CA TYR A 71 4.08 -17.92 -22.85
C TYR A 71 4.31 -17.35 -24.26
N TYR A 72 4.55 -16.05 -24.37
CA TYR A 72 4.90 -15.39 -25.63
C TYR A 72 6.23 -15.91 -26.22
N LEU A 73 7.23 -16.12 -25.36
CA LEU A 73 8.59 -16.51 -25.76
C LEU A 73 8.77 -18.02 -25.98
N SER A 74 7.99 -18.85 -25.30
CA SER A 74 8.08 -20.31 -25.37
C SER A 74 7.32 -20.91 -26.56
N ASP A 75 7.45 -22.22 -26.76
CA ASP A 75 6.63 -23.00 -27.70
C ASP A 75 5.37 -23.59 -27.05
N GLU A 76 5.02 -23.15 -25.83
CA GLU A 76 3.82 -23.61 -25.16
C GLU A 76 2.57 -23.26 -25.98
N LYS A 77 1.67 -24.25 -26.08
CA LYS A 77 0.42 -24.15 -26.85
C LYS A 77 -0.72 -23.54 -26.03
N GLN A 78 -0.65 -23.61 -24.71
CA GLN A 78 -1.72 -23.17 -23.81
C GLN A 78 -1.19 -22.21 -22.77
N LEU A 79 -1.90 -21.11 -22.58
CA LEU A 79 -1.67 -20.19 -21.47
C LEU A 79 -2.50 -20.65 -20.27
N LYS A 80 -1.84 -21.10 -19.20
CA LYS A 80 -2.49 -21.60 -17.98
C LYS A 80 -2.37 -20.60 -16.84
N ILE A 81 -3.29 -19.65 -16.80
CA ILE A 81 -3.34 -18.62 -15.75
C ILE A 81 -4.78 -18.41 -15.27
N GLN A 82 -4.95 -17.85 -14.07
CA GLN A 82 -6.25 -17.42 -13.60
C GLN A 82 -6.70 -16.20 -14.43
N THR A 83 -7.86 -16.33 -15.08
CA THR A 83 -8.48 -15.27 -15.86
C THR A 83 -9.70 -14.66 -15.20
N ASP A 84 -10.25 -15.28 -14.16
CA ASP A 84 -11.32 -14.72 -13.36
C ASP A 84 -10.73 -13.72 -12.36
N PRO A 85 -11.01 -12.41 -12.50
CA PRO A 85 -10.44 -11.40 -11.63
C PRO A 85 -10.92 -11.55 -10.19
N HIS A 86 -12.07 -12.19 -9.92
CA HIS A 86 -12.58 -12.35 -8.55
C HIS A 86 -11.94 -13.53 -7.82
N LYS A 87 -11.19 -14.38 -8.54
CA LYS A 87 -10.51 -15.57 -8.00
C LYS A 87 -9.00 -15.41 -7.88
N CYS A 88 -8.45 -14.24 -8.21
CA CYS A 88 -7.08 -13.93 -7.86
C CYS A 88 -7.04 -13.43 -6.40
N LYS A 89 -5.90 -13.59 -5.70
CA LYS A 89 -5.78 -13.18 -4.29
C LYS A 89 -6.10 -11.70 -4.06
N PHE A 90 -5.82 -10.86 -5.06
CA PHE A 90 -6.19 -9.44 -5.00
C PHE A 90 -7.69 -9.25 -5.13
N GLY A 91 -8.36 -9.91 -6.08
CA GLY A 91 -9.81 -9.82 -6.25
C GLY A 91 -10.57 -10.31 -5.03
N GLU A 92 -10.20 -11.47 -4.49
CA GLU A 92 -10.81 -12.01 -3.26
C GLU A 92 -10.73 -11.01 -2.11
N TRP A 93 -9.55 -10.43 -1.90
CA TRP A 93 -9.36 -9.38 -0.90
C TRP A 93 -10.10 -8.09 -1.24
N TYR A 94 -10.06 -7.64 -2.50
CA TYR A 94 -10.61 -6.36 -2.94
C TYR A 94 -12.10 -6.31 -2.65
N TYR A 95 -12.84 -7.33 -3.07
CA TYR A 95 -14.29 -7.38 -2.83
C TYR A 95 -14.64 -7.56 -1.35
N GLN A 96 -13.81 -8.27 -0.57
CA GLN A 96 -13.98 -8.32 0.89
C GLN A 96 -13.72 -6.97 1.54
N TYR A 97 -12.64 -6.28 1.14
CA TYR A 97 -12.21 -5.01 1.70
C TYR A 97 -13.18 -3.88 1.37
N MET A 98 -13.65 -3.79 0.13
CA MET A 98 -14.64 -2.79 -0.31
C MET A 98 -15.95 -2.87 0.49
N GLY A 99 -16.34 -4.07 0.98
CA GLY A 99 -17.50 -4.26 1.85
C GLY A 99 -17.25 -4.00 3.35
N SER A 100 -16.00 -3.80 3.75
CA SER A 100 -15.58 -3.77 5.15
C SER A 100 -15.95 -2.46 5.88
N PRO A 101 -16.17 -2.48 7.21
CA PRO A 101 -16.27 -1.26 8.01
C PRO A 101 -15.02 -0.37 7.92
N GLU A 102 -13.85 -0.96 7.73
CA GLU A 102 -12.56 -0.27 7.64
C GLU A 102 -12.52 0.61 6.40
N PHE A 103 -12.96 0.10 5.26
CA PHE A 103 -13.07 0.88 4.02
C PHE A 103 -14.01 2.07 4.16
N ARG A 104 -15.16 1.88 4.81
CA ARG A 104 -16.14 2.96 5.05
C ARG A 104 -15.61 4.10 5.93
N LYS A 105 -14.59 3.84 6.76
CA LYS A 105 -13.94 4.85 7.61
C LYS A 105 -12.87 5.64 6.87
N LEU A 106 -12.47 5.24 5.66
CA LEU A 106 -11.47 5.96 4.89
C LEU A 106 -12.00 7.33 4.42
N PRO A 107 -11.12 8.33 4.27
CA PRO A 107 -11.42 9.55 3.52
C PRO A 107 -11.98 9.25 2.13
N GLN A 108 -12.95 10.05 1.67
CA GLN A 108 -13.61 9.85 0.37
C GLN A 108 -12.60 9.80 -0.81
N ALA A 109 -11.54 10.61 -0.75
CA ALA A 109 -10.48 10.60 -1.74
C ALA A 109 -9.78 9.23 -1.84
N LEU A 110 -9.54 8.56 -0.70
CA LEU A 110 -8.95 7.22 -0.67
C LEU A 110 -9.94 6.17 -1.15
N GLN A 111 -11.21 6.24 -0.74
CA GLN A 111 -12.25 5.32 -1.23
C GLN A 111 -12.34 5.34 -2.77
N ARG A 112 -12.28 6.54 -3.36
CA ARG A 112 -12.27 6.73 -4.80
C ARG A 112 -11.05 6.05 -5.45
N GLN A 113 -9.86 6.28 -4.92
CA GLN A 113 -8.63 5.66 -5.44
C GLN A 113 -8.70 4.12 -5.41
N PHE A 114 -9.23 3.52 -4.35
CA PHE A 114 -9.44 2.06 -4.30
C PHE A 114 -10.45 1.60 -5.35
N THR A 115 -11.56 2.32 -5.52
CA THR A 115 -12.59 1.98 -6.52
C THR A 115 -12.03 2.04 -7.95
N GLU A 116 -11.15 3.00 -8.22
CA GLU A 116 -10.48 3.16 -9.52
C GLU A 116 -9.51 2.01 -9.85
N LEU A 117 -9.17 1.13 -8.90
CA LEU A 117 -8.35 -0.07 -9.16
C LEU A 117 -9.12 -1.20 -9.85
N GLU A 118 -10.44 -1.23 -9.73
CA GLU A 118 -11.25 -2.34 -10.22
C GLU A 118 -11.19 -2.48 -11.73
N GLU A 119 -11.36 -1.36 -12.43
CA GLU A 119 -11.44 -1.32 -13.87
C GLU A 119 -10.12 -1.76 -14.56
N PRO A 120 -8.93 -1.24 -14.20
CA PRO A 120 -7.67 -1.74 -14.76
C PRO A 120 -7.41 -3.21 -14.40
N HIS A 121 -7.84 -3.66 -13.22
CA HIS A 121 -7.75 -5.07 -12.83
C HIS A 121 -8.67 -5.96 -13.69
N MET A 122 -9.91 -5.55 -13.96
CA MET A 122 -10.83 -6.26 -14.86
C MET A 122 -10.25 -6.35 -16.28
N ARG A 123 -9.68 -5.25 -16.80
CA ARG A 123 -9.09 -5.23 -18.14
C ARG A 123 -7.94 -6.20 -18.28
N LEU A 124 -7.00 -6.21 -17.31
CA LEU A 124 -5.86 -7.13 -17.31
C LEU A 124 -6.31 -8.59 -17.46
N HIS A 125 -7.31 -9.00 -16.67
CA HIS A 125 -7.88 -10.34 -16.71
C HIS A 125 -8.67 -10.64 -17.99
N ALA A 126 -9.37 -9.63 -18.52
CA ALA A 126 -10.04 -9.73 -19.81
C ALA A 126 -9.03 -9.93 -20.95
N GLY A 127 -7.88 -9.27 -20.91
CA GLY A 127 -6.82 -9.42 -21.90
C GLY A 127 -6.28 -10.85 -21.96
N ALA A 128 -6.01 -11.47 -20.81
CA ALA A 128 -5.65 -12.89 -20.77
C ALA A 128 -6.74 -13.80 -21.37
N THR A 129 -8.01 -13.49 -21.10
CA THR A 129 -9.14 -14.23 -21.68
C THR A 129 -9.15 -14.09 -23.21
N GLN A 130 -8.88 -12.90 -23.74
CA GLN A 130 -8.79 -12.67 -25.18
C GLN A 130 -7.62 -13.42 -25.81
N ILE A 131 -6.45 -13.41 -25.16
CA ILE A 131 -5.28 -14.18 -25.61
C ILE A 131 -5.65 -15.66 -25.75
N ILE A 132 -6.20 -16.27 -24.70
CA ILE A 132 -6.56 -17.70 -24.69
C ILE A 132 -7.57 -18.01 -25.79
N LYS A 133 -8.63 -17.19 -25.92
CA LYS A 133 -9.69 -17.39 -26.91
C LYS A 133 -9.18 -17.28 -28.35
N ARG A 134 -8.39 -16.26 -28.64
CA ARG A 134 -7.89 -15.97 -29.99
C ARG A 134 -6.84 -16.99 -30.45
N VAL A 135 -5.95 -17.41 -29.56
CA VAL A 135 -4.99 -18.47 -29.86
C VAL A 135 -5.68 -19.82 -30.05
N ALA A 136 -6.68 -20.14 -29.22
CA ALA A 136 -7.48 -21.35 -29.40
C ALA A 136 -8.26 -21.37 -30.74
N ALA A 137 -8.62 -20.19 -31.26
CA ALA A 137 -9.23 -20.02 -32.57
C ALA A 137 -8.23 -20.12 -33.75
N GLY A 138 -6.97 -20.43 -33.49
CA GLY A 138 -5.93 -20.63 -34.51
C GLY A 138 -5.23 -19.35 -34.96
N GLN A 139 -5.43 -18.22 -34.28
CA GLN A 139 -4.69 -17.00 -34.57
C GLN A 139 -3.23 -17.10 -34.10
N ASP A 140 -2.33 -16.33 -34.75
CA ASP A 140 -0.92 -16.32 -34.40
C ASP A 140 -0.69 -15.86 -32.96
N LYS A 141 -0.10 -16.74 -32.14
CA LYS A 141 0.14 -16.49 -30.71
C LYS A 141 0.90 -15.20 -30.46
N LYS A 142 1.97 -14.95 -31.22
CA LYS A 142 2.85 -13.80 -30.99
C LYS A 142 2.14 -12.49 -31.35
N ALA A 143 1.38 -12.47 -32.43
CA ALA A 143 0.59 -11.32 -32.84
C ALA A 143 -0.48 -10.98 -31.79
N VAL A 144 -1.25 -11.98 -31.34
CA VAL A 144 -2.33 -11.80 -30.35
C VAL A 144 -1.79 -11.28 -29.02
N VAL A 145 -0.75 -11.91 -28.47
CA VAL A 145 -0.19 -11.50 -27.17
C VAL A 145 0.43 -10.09 -27.26
N ARG A 146 1.10 -9.76 -28.37
CA ARG A 146 1.64 -8.41 -28.58
C ARG A 146 0.53 -7.36 -28.61
N GLU A 147 -0.53 -7.59 -29.37
CA GLU A 147 -1.64 -6.66 -29.51
C GLU A 147 -2.29 -6.37 -28.15
N GLU A 148 -2.52 -7.42 -27.35
CA GLU A 148 -3.11 -7.27 -26.02
C GLU A 148 -2.18 -6.55 -25.04
N LEU A 149 -0.87 -6.82 -25.09
CA LEU A 149 0.12 -6.12 -24.26
C LEU A 149 0.21 -4.62 -24.59
N VAL A 150 0.13 -4.26 -25.88
CA VAL A 150 0.14 -2.85 -26.31
C VAL A 150 -1.11 -2.13 -25.82
N ARG A 151 -2.28 -2.79 -25.89
CA ARG A 151 -3.56 -2.26 -25.42
C ARG A 151 -3.55 -1.89 -23.94
N GLU A 152 -2.86 -2.66 -23.10
CA GLU A 152 -2.76 -2.38 -21.66
C GLU A 152 -1.79 -1.22 -21.33
N ILE A 153 -0.76 -1.00 -22.17
CA ILE A 153 0.24 0.07 -21.96
C ILE A 153 -0.30 1.43 -22.44
N GLU A 154 -1.14 1.43 -23.47
CA GLU A 154 -1.78 2.61 -24.03
C GLU A 154 -3.28 2.60 -23.69
N PRO A 155 -3.67 2.83 -22.42
CA PRO A 155 -5.09 2.98 -22.12
C PRO A 155 -5.59 4.16 -22.94
N ALA A 156 -6.63 3.93 -23.76
CA ALA A 156 -7.26 4.96 -24.57
C ALA A 156 -7.47 6.23 -23.73
N ALA A 157 -6.92 7.34 -24.22
CA ALA A 157 -7.00 8.66 -23.61
C ALA A 157 -8.45 9.13 -23.41
#